data_AF-A0A962IPU4-F1
#
_entry.id   AF-A0A962IPU4-F1
#
_cell.length_a   1.000
_cell.length_b   1.000
_cell.length_c   1.000
_cell.angle_alpha   90.00
_cell.angle_beta   90.00
_cell.angle_gamma   90.00
#
_symmetry.space_group_name_H-M   'P 1'
#
loop_
_entity.id
_entity.type
_entity.pdbx_description
1 polymer ?
#
loop_
_entity_poly.entity_id
_entity_poly.type
_entity_poly.pdbx_seq_one_letter_code
_entity_poly.pdbx_strand_id
1 'polypeptide(L)'
;MAILSVGLTPETVTELKNLPTLELMQTTSVEEASKLIEDTDDVSTVMVDSHASSALLDDVNALLGHTPVTTRIVVIAHPNDMLNRASYSALGVTVLSAPFSSEELRQILSV
;
A
#
# COMPACT_ATOMS: atom_id res chain seq x y z
N MET A 1 -1.80 1.42 14.97
CA MET A 1 -1.94 0.80 13.63
C MET A 1 -2.00 1.91 12.62
N ALA A 2 -0.85 2.24 12.04
CA ALA A 2 -0.76 3.23 10.99
C ALA A 2 -0.76 2.56 9.61
N ILE A 3 -1.43 3.20 8.65
CA ILE A 3 -1.38 2.89 7.23
C ILE A 3 -0.64 4.02 6.54
N LEU A 4 0.34 3.67 5.71
CA LEU A 4 1.00 4.60 4.80
C LEU A 4 0.47 4.37 3.39
N SER A 5 -0.15 5.38 2.79
CA SER A 5 -0.65 5.33 1.43
C SER A 5 0.28 6.07 0.46
N VAL A 6 0.61 5.43 -0.66
CA VAL A 6 1.47 5.99 -1.72
C VAL A 6 0.66 6.14 -3.00
N GLY A 7 0.43 7.39 -3.41
CA GLY A 7 -0.23 7.72 -4.69
C GLY A 7 -1.69 7.28 -4.81
N LEU A 8 -2.37 6.97 -3.70
CA LEU A 8 -3.77 6.56 -3.72
C LEU A 8 -4.70 7.68 -4.19
N THR A 9 -5.79 7.30 -4.85
CA THR A 9 -6.83 8.24 -5.26
C THR A 9 -7.52 8.91 -4.05
N PRO A 10 -8.04 10.15 -4.20
CA PRO A 10 -8.76 10.82 -3.12
C PRO A 10 -9.98 10.04 -2.59
N GLU A 11 -10.63 9.27 -3.45
CA GLU A 11 -11.77 8.41 -3.09
C GLU A 11 -11.31 7.30 -2.13
N THR A 12 -10.25 6.58 -2.48
CA THR A 12 -9.66 5.55 -1.62
C THR A 12 -9.16 6.10 -0.29
N VAL A 13 -8.50 7.27 -0.30
CA VAL A 13 -8.06 7.96 0.92
C VAL A 13 -9.25 8.30 1.82
N THR A 14 -10.38 8.73 1.24
CA THR A 14 -11.59 9.05 1.99
C THR A 14 -12.18 7.80 2.64
N GLU A 15 -12.20 6.67 1.95
CA GLU A 15 -12.63 5.39 2.53
C GLU A 15 -11.75 4.96 3.70
N LEU A 16 -10.42 5.07 3.56
CA LEU A 16 -9.46 4.75 4.63
C LEU A 16 -9.65 5.63 5.88
N LYS A 17 -9.89 6.94 5.69
CA LYS A 17 -10.16 7.87 6.80
C LYS A 17 -11.46 7.58 7.54
N ASN A 18 -12.42 6.92 6.88
CA ASN A 18 -13.69 6.55 7.49
C ASN A 18 -13.61 5.26 8.31
N LEU A 19 -12.48 4.55 8.29
CA LEU A 19 -12.26 3.40 9.16
C LEU A 19 -11.81 3.88 10.55
N PRO A 20 -12.59 3.61 11.62
CA PRO A 20 -12.19 4.01 12.96
C PRO A 20 -10.91 3.27 13.38
N THR A 21 -10.04 3.94 14.16
CA THR A 21 -8.79 3.42 14.74
C THR A 21 -7.55 3.32 13.84
N LEU A 22 -7.63 3.80 12.61
CA LEU A 22 -6.49 3.85 11.69
C LEU A 22 -5.87 5.25 11.61
N GLU A 23 -4.57 5.33 11.84
CA GLU A 23 -3.79 6.53 11.51
C GLU A 23 -3.36 6.44 10.05
N LEU A 24 -3.76 7.42 9.22
CA LEU A 24 -3.44 7.44 7.80
C LEU A 24 -2.37 8.48 7.49
N MET A 25 -1.19 8.00 7.11
CA MET A 25 -0.12 8.81 6.53
C MET A 25 -0.19 8.73 5.00
N GLN A 26 0.05 9.84 4.32
CA GLN A 26 -0.08 9.93 2.88
C GLN A 26 1.21 10.49 2.28
N THR A 27 1.61 9.92 1.16
CA THR A 27 2.68 10.41 0.31
C THR A 27 2.34 10.15 -1.15
N THR A 28 2.98 10.91 -2.04
CA THR A 28 2.83 10.78 -3.49
C THR A 28 3.92 9.94 -4.13
N SER A 29 4.99 9.60 -3.39
CA SER A 29 6.14 8.88 -3.94
C SER A 29 6.68 7.82 -2.99
N VAL A 30 7.31 6.81 -3.56
CA VAL A 30 7.92 5.71 -2.81
C VAL A 30 9.16 6.17 -2.05
N GLU A 31 9.91 7.15 -2.56
CA GLU A 31 11.07 7.72 -1.87
C GLU A 31 10.67 8.39 -0.53
N GLU A 32 9.61 9.19 -0.56
CA GLU A 32 9.05 9.80 0.65
C GLU A 32 8.47 8.74 1.60
N ALA A 33 7.83 7.71 1.05
CA ALA A 33 7.31 6.59 1.83
C ALA A 33 8.43 5.91 2.63
N SER A 34 9.57 5.60 2.01
CA SER A 34 10.72 4.98 2.68
C SER A 34 11.24 5.82 3.85
N LYS A 35 11.36 7.14 3.69
CA LYS A 35 11.79 8.04 4.77
C LYS A 35 10.80 8.04 5.94
N LEU A 36 9.50 8.08 5.64
CA LEU A 36 8.46 8.05 6.67
C LEU A 36 8.45 6.74 7.46
N ILE A 37 8.73 5.61 6.79
CA ILE A 37 8.82 4.29 7.43
C ILE A 37 10.04 4.24 8.36
N GLU A 38 11.18 4.79 7.95
CA GLU A 38 12.38 4.87 8.81
C GLU A 38 12.17 5.76 10.04
N ASP A 39 11.39 6.83 9.89
CA ASP A 39 11.09 7.76 10.98
C ASP A 39 9.93 7.28 11.89
N THR A 40 9.16 6.26 11.48
CA THR A 40 7.93 5.82 12.16
C THR A 40 7.90 4.31 12.42
N ASP A 41 8.07 3.91 13.69
CA ASP A 41 8.08 2.48 14.08
C ASP A 41 6.71 1.76 14.03
N ASP A 42 5.57 2.45 13.86
CA ASP A 42 4.21 1.85 13.92
C ASP A 42 3.50 1.68 12.56
N VAL A 43 4.25 1.70 11.44
CA VAL A 43 3.67 1.45 10.11
C VAL A 43 3.34 -0.03 9.95
N SER A 44 2.05 -0.35 10.08
CA SER A 44 1.55 -1.72 9.98
C SER A 44 1.29 -2.17 8.55
N THR A 45 0.89 -1.24 7.68
CA THR A 45 0.52 -1.51 6.29
C THR A 45 0.97 -0.35 5.40
N VAL A 46 1.61 -0.69 4.28
CA VAL A 46 1.90 0.24 3.19
C VAL A 46 0.99 -0.11 2.02
N MET A 47 0.17 0.83 1.58
CA MET A 47 -0.70 0.70 0.41
C MET A 47 -0.13 1.51 -0.74
N VAL A 48 0.13 0.88 -1.88
CA VAL A 48 0.73 1.51 -3.05
C VAL A 48 -0.23 1.43 -4.23
N ASP A 49 -0.58 2.58 -4.81
CA ASP A 49 -1.31 2.61 -6.08
C ASP A 49 -0.36 2.20 -7.20
N SER A 50 -0.81 1.30 -8.08
CA SER A 50 -0.01 0.85 -9.21
C SER A 50 0.33 1.95 -10.21
N HIS A 51 -0.49 3.01 -10.30
CA HIS A 51 -0.19 4.19 -11.10
C HIS A 51 0.68 5.23 -10.38
N ALA A 52 1.03 5.01 -9.10
CA ALA A 52 1.95 5.89 -8.38
C ALA A 52 3.37 5.87 -8.96
N SER A 53 3.74 4.81 -9.68
CA SER A 53 5.06 4.64 -10.27
C SER A 53 5.03 3.86 -11.58
N SER A 54 5.88 4.26 -12.53
CA SER A 54 6.14 3.50 -13.75
C SER A 54 7.06 2.29 -13.55
N ALA A 55 7.75 2.21 -12.40
CA ALA A 55 8.68 1.13 -12.03
C ALA A 55 8.22 0.43 -10.74
N LEU A 56 6.91 0.18 -10.62
CA LEU A 56 6.26 -0.30 -9.39
C LEU A 56 6.93 -1.52 -8.73
N LEU A 57 7.43 -2.49 -9.50
CA LEU A 57 8.07 -3.68 -8.92
C LEU A 57 9.39 -3.34 -8.22
N ASP A 58 10.20 -2.46 -8.82
CA ASP A 58 11.47 -2.02 -8.24
C ASP A 58 11.22 -1.18 -6.99
N ASP A 59 10.21 -0.32 -7.04
CA ASP A 59 9.76 0.49 -5.91
C ASP A 59 9.23 -0.35 -4.74
N VAL A 60 8.44 -1.38 -5.03
CA VAL A 60 7.96 -2.31 -4.01
C VAL A 60 9.12 -3.09 -3.40
N ASN A 61 10.11 -3.50 -4.21
CA ASN A 61 11.33 -4.13 -3.69
C ASN A 61 12.12 -3.17 -2.79
N ALA A 62 12.20 -1.88 -3.14
CA ALA A 62 12.83 -0.87 -2.29
C ALA A 62 12.07 -0.75 -0.97
N LEU A 63 10.75 -0.62 -0.99
CA LEU A 63 9.92 -0.55 0.23
C LEU A 63 10.10 -1.77 1.13
N LEU A 64 10.18 -2.97 0.56
CA LEU A 64 10.47 -4.19 1.33
C LEU A 64 11.83 -4.14 2.04
N GLY A 65 12.81 -3.43 1.48
CA GLY A 65 14.12 -3.22 2.10
C GLY A 65 14.09 -2.25 3.28
N HIS A 66 13.14 -1.30 3.31
CA HIS A 66 12.99 -0.30 4.37
C HIS A 66 11.93 -0.65 5.41
N THR A 67 11.01 -1.56 5.09
CA THR A 67 9.91 -1.94 5.98
C THR A 67 10.31 -3.03 6.97
N PRO A 68 9.88 -2.93 8.24
CA PRO A 68 9.94 -4.06 9.17
C PRO A 68 9.21 -5.29 8.60
N VAL A 69 9.70 -6.49 8.93
CA VAL A 69 9.09 -7.77 8.48
C VAL A 69 7.61 -7.92 8.91
N THR A 70 7.19 -7.18 9.93
CA THR A 70 5.82 -7.14 10.44
C THR A 70 4.88 -6.26 9.60
N THR A 71 5.42 -5.39 8.75
CA THR A 71 4.66 -4.46 7.92
C THR A 71 4.16 -5.17 6.66
N ARG A 72 2.86 -5.07 6.39
CA ARG A 72 2.26 -5.63 5.18
C ARG A 72 2.37 -4.63 4.03
N ILE A 73 2.65 -5.10 2.82
CA ILE A 73 2.57 -4.28 1.62
C ILE A 73 1.37 -4.73 0.78
N VAL A 74 0.54 -3.78 0.39
CA VAL A 74 -0.63 -3.96 -0.45
C VAL A 74 -0.48 -3.10 -1.70
N VAL A 75 -0.50 -3.72 -2.87
CA VAL A 75 -0.52 -3.02 -4.17
C VAL A 75 -1.95 -2.99 -4.69
N ILE A 76 -2.44 -1.80 -5.03
CA ILE A 76 -3.73 -1.61 -5.69
C ILE A 76 -3.51 -1.66 -7.20
N ALA A 77 -4.04 -2.69 -7.87
CA ALA A 77 -3.94 -2.93 -9.29
C ALA A 77 -5.21 -2.51 -10.03
N HIS A 78 -5.12 -1.58 -10.96
CA HIS A 78 -6.23 -1.17 -11.81
C HIS A 78 -6.47 -2.16 -12.95
N PRO A 79 -7.68 -2.19 -13.57
CA PRO A 79 -8.07 -3.22 -14.53
C PRO A 79 -7.17 -3.35 -15.76
N ASN A 80 -6.43 -2.30 -16.11
CA ASN A 80 -5.56 -2.25 -17.28
C ASN A 80 -4.09 -2.52 -16.96
N ASP A 81 -3.76 -2.75 -15.69
CA ASP A 81 -2.36 -2.95 -15.30
C ASP A 81 -1.91 -4.37 -15.60
N MET A 82 -0.84 -4.47 -16.37
CA MET A 82 -0.16 -5.72 -16.63
C MET A 82 0.83 -6.04 -15.50
N LEU A 83 0.32 -6.25 -14.29
CA LEU A 83 1.14 -6.63 -13.14
C LEU A 83 1.42 -8.13 -13.11
N ASN A 84 2.68 -8.49 -12.89
CA ASN A 84 3.05 -9.88 -12.61
C ASN A 84 2.70 -10.23 -11.15
N ARG A 85 1.44 -10.64 -10.92
CA ARG A 85 0.94 -11.01 -9.58
C ARG A 85 1.76 -12.13 -8.92
N ALA A 86 2.36 -13.03 -9.70
CA ALA A 86 3.21 -14.09 -9.16
C ALA A 86 4.50 -13.52 -8.54
N SER A 87 5.10 -12.50 -9.14
CA SER A 87 6.26 -11.80 -8.58
C SER A 87 5.91 -11.11 -7.26
N TYR A 88 4.79 -10.38 -7.20
CA TYR A 88 4.35 -9.74 -5.95
C TYR A 88 4.04 -10.76 -4.85
N SER A 89 3.34 -11.85 -5.19
CA SER A 89 3.05 -12.91 -4.22
C SER A 89 4.32 -13.59 -3.69
N ALA A 90 5.35 -13.77 -4.52
CA ALA A 90 6.63 -14.34 -4.09
C ALA A 90 7.39 -13.43 -3.11
N LEU A 91 7.11 -12.13 -3.14
CA LEU A 91 7.63 -11.12 -2.21
C LEU A 91 6.77 -10.96 -0.94
N GLY A 92 5.68 -11.74 -0.80
CA GLY A 92 4.74 -11.57 0.31
C GLY A 92 3.83 -10.34 0.18
N VAL A 93 3.78 -9.72 -1.00
CA VAL A 93 2.98 -8.53 -1.29
C VAL A 93 1.56 -8.96 -1.68
N THR A 94 0.56 -8.34 -1.05
CA THR A 94 -0.84 -8.57 -1.38
C THR A 94 -1.24 -7.66 -2.54
N VAL A 95 -1.93 -8.20 -3.54
CA VAL A 95 -2.45 -7.41 -4.67
C VAL A 95 -3.96 -7.30 -4.57
N LEU A 96 -4.46 -6.07 -4.38
CA LEU A 96 -5.88 -5.73 -4.37
C LEU A 96 -6.29 -5.22 -5.75
N SER A 97 -7.35 -5.74 -6.35
CA SER A 97 -7.80 -5.30 -7.67
C SER A 97 -8.80 -4.15 -7.52
N ALA A 98 -8.58 -3.03 -8.20
CA ALA A 98 -9.54 -1.94 -8.30
C ALA A 98 -10.52 -2.17 -9.48
N PRO A 99 -11.78 -1.71 -9.37
CA PRO A 99 -12.40 -1.17 -8.17
C PRO A 99 -12.64 -2.27 -7.12
N PHE A 100 -12.53 -1.91 -5.85
CA PHE A 100 -12.80 -2.79 -4.71
C PHE A 100 -13.85 -2.15 -3.80
N SER A 101 -14.55 -2.98 -3.04
CA SER A 101 -15.49 -2.56 -2.01
C SER A 101 -14.78 -2.23 -0.70
N SER A 102 -15.42 -1.42 0.14
CA SER A 102 -14.93 -1.15 1.49
C SER A 102 -14.86 -2.42 2.37
N GLU A 103 -15.60 -3.47 2.03
CA GLU A 103 -15.51 -4.78 2.71
C GLU A 103 -14.21 -5.50 2.35
N GLU A 104 -13.85 -5.54 1.06
CA GLU A 104 -12.57 -6.11 0.62
C GLU A 104 -11.39 -5.37 1.23
N LEU A 105 -11.47 -4.04 1.31
CA LEU A 105 -10.46 -3.22 1.99
C LEU A 105 -10.32 -3.59 3.47
N ARG A 106 -11.42 -3.74 4.20
CA ARG A 106 -11.43 -4.15 5.62
C ARG A 106 -10.87 -5.55 5.82
N GLN A 107 -11.22 -6.51 4.95
CA GLN A 107 -10.70 -7.87 5.01
C GLN A 107 -9.16 -7.89 4.89
N ILE A 108 -8.60 -7.11 3.96
CA ILE A 108 -7.14 -7.01 3.76
C ILE A 108 -6.46 -6.36 4.96
N LEU A 109 -7.06 -5.30 5.50
CA LEU A 109 -6.54 -4.59 6.66
C LEU A 109 -6.79 -5.34 7.98
N SER A 110 -7.64 -6.37 7.98
CA SER A 110 -8.03 -7.16 9.15
C SER A 110 -8.61 -6.29 10.29
N VAL A 111 -9.41 -5.27 9.94
CA VAL A 111 -10.09 -4.33 10.85
C VAL A 111 -11.61 -4.41 10.76
#